data_AF-A0A7J2ISY1-F1
#
_entry.id   AF-A0A7J2ISY1-F1
#
_cell.length_a   1.000
_cell.length_b   1.000
_cell.length_c   1.000
_cell.angle_alpha   90.00
_cell.angle_beta   90.00
_cell.angle_gamma   90.00
#
_symmetry.space_group_name_H-M   'P 1'
#
loop_
_entity.id
_entity.type
_entity.pdbx_description
1 polymer ?
#
loop_
_entity_poly.entity_id
_entity_poly.type
_entity_poly.pdbx_seq_one_letter_code
_entity_poly.pdbx_strand_id
1 'polypeptide(L)' 'MARTIMVSDEVYEMLKKMKLPGESFSDVIKRLLKRRGSLLDIAGSGTVTEEGWRMLLEYKKEMAKADAERFKEILETMQ' A
#
# COMPACT_ATOMS: atom_id res chain seq x y z
N MET A 1 3.79 -16.56 -23.66
CA MET A 1 3.61 -16.15 -25.06
C MET A 1 3.77 -14.64 -25.15
N ALA A 2 4.65 -14.15 -26.02
CA ALA A 2 4.75 -12.72 -26.28
C ALA A 2 3.61 -12.26 -27.19
N ARG A 3 3.03 -11.10 -26.90
CA ARG A 3 2.06 -10.41 -27.76
C ARG A 3 2.50 -8.96 -27.90
N THR A 4 2.32 -8.40 -29.09
CA THR A 4 2.71 -7.02 -29.39
C THR A 4 1.50 -6.09 -29.25
N ILE A 5 1.70 -4.95 -28.58
CA ILE A 5 0.76 -3.84 -28.55
C ILE A 5 1.48 -2.60 -29.09
N MET A 6 0.77 -1.74 -29.82
CA MET A 6 1.27 -0.40 -30.18
C MET A 6 0.79 0.61 -29.14
N VAL A 7 1.66 1.57 -28.85
CA VAL A 7 1.40 2.71 -27.96
C VAL A 7 1.94 3.97 -28.62
N SER A 8 1.49 5.16 -28.19
CA SER A 8 2.10 6.42 -28.62
C SER A 8 3.52 6.56 -28.07
N ASP A 9 4.34 7.40 -28.71
CA ASP A 9 5.69 7.71 -28.24
C ASP A 9 5.68 8.29 -26.82
N GLU A 10 4.68 9.13 -26.52
CA GLU A 10 4.47 9.68 -25.18
C GLU A 10 4.31 8.57 -24.14
N VAL A 11 3.44 7.59 -24.40
CA VAL A 11 3.20 6.47 -23.48
C VAL A 11 4.45 5.61 -23.34
N TYR A 12 5.16 5.36 -24.43
CA TYR A 12 6.42 4.61 -24.39
C TYR A 12 7.45 5.29 -23.48
N GLU A 13 7.66 6.61 -23.63
CA GLU A 13 8.60 7.36 -22.81
C GLU A 13 8.17 7.44 -21.34
N MET A 14 6.87 7.51 -21.05
CA MET A 14 6.35 7.40 -19.69
C MET A 14 6.69 6.04 -19.06
N LEU A 15 6.43 4.94 -19.78
CA LEU A 15 6.73 3.59 -19.30
C LEU A 15 8.24 3.40 -19.08
N LYS A 16 9.07 3.96 -19.96
CA LYS A 16 10.54 3.91 -19.87
C LYS A 16 11.05 4.60 -18.61
N LYS A 17 10.50 5.76 -18.24
CA LYS A 17 10.84 6.47 -16.99
C LYS A 17 10.41 5.71 -15.73
N MET A 18 9.32 4.94 -15.79
CA MET A 18 8.79 4.17 -14.66
C MET A 18 9.45 2.81 -14.46
N LYS A 19 10.24 2.35 -15.43
CA LYS A 19 10.89 1.03 -15.46
C LYS A 19 12.03 0.93 -14.45
N LEU A 20 11.99 -0.08 -13.60
CA LEU A 20 13.07 -0.38 -12.66
C LEU A 20 14.19 -1.21 -13.32
N PRO A 21 15.43 -1.21 -12.78
CA PRO A 21 16.51 -2.05 -13.29
C PRO A 21 16.11 -3.52 -13.33
N GLY A 22 16.31 -4.17 -14.48
CA GLY A 22 15.95 -5.58 -14.70
C GLY A 22 14.46 -5.89 -14.91
N GLU A 23 13.57 -4.89 -14.79
CA GLU A 23 12.12 -5.06 -15.01
C GLU A 23 11.81 -5.13 -16.52
N SER A 24 10.80 -5.87 -16.98
CA SER A 24 10.31 -5.80 -18.37
C SER A 24 9.21 -4.74 -18.53
N PHE A 25 8.85 -4.32 -19.75
CA PHE A 25 7.70 -3.41 -19.93
C PHE A 25 6.39 -4.07 -19.49
N SER A 26 6.26 -5.39 -19.67
CA SER A 26 5.12 -6.15 -19.18
C SER A 26 5.02 -6.12 -17.65
N ASP A 27 6.16 -6.14 -16.95
CA ASP A 27 6.19 -6.05 -15.49
C ASP A 27 5.80 -4.65 -14.99
N VAL A 28 6.26 -3.58 -15.66
CA VAL A 28 5.83 -2.20 -15.39
C VAL A 28 4.32 -2.08 -15.50
N ILE A 29 3.74 -2.52 -16.63
CA ILE A 29 2.29 -2.47 -16.88
C ILE A 29 1.56 -3.27 -15.79
N LYS A 30 2.02 -4.49 -15.49
CA LYS A 30 1.42 -5.33 -14.44
C LYS A 30 1.50 -4.68 -13.07
N ARG A 31 2.60 -4.01 -12.73
CA ARG A 31 2.78 -3.29 -11.46
C ARG A 31 1.87 -2.08 -11.36
N LEU A 32 1.71 -1.32 -12.44
CA LEU A 32 0.79 -0.18 -12.51
C LEU A 32 -0.67 -0.65 -12.39
N LEU A 33 -1.05 -1.74 -13.06
CA LEU A 33 -2.37 -2.35 -12.93
C LEU A 33 -2.62 -2.96 -11.54
N LYS A 34 -1.55 -3.43 -10.87
CA LYS A 34 -1.60 -3.98 -9.51
C LYS A 34 -1.63 -2.94 -8.41
N ARG A 35 -1.30 -1.67 -8.69
CA ARG A 35 -1.64 -0.59 -7.76
C ARG A 35 -3.17 -0.53 -7.72
N ARG A 36 -3.75 -1.33 -6.81
CA ARG A 36 -5.10 -1.12 -6.30
C ARG A 36 -5.19 0.36 -5.96
N GLY A 37 -6.31 0.96 -6.32
CA GLY A 37 -6.52 2.39 -6.30
C GLY A 37 -5.90 3.10 -5.09
N SER A 38 -5.56 4.37 -5.28
CA SER A 38 -5.20 5.24 -4.17
C SER A 38 -6.23 5.09 -3.06
N LEU A 39 -5.83 5.20 -1.79
CA LEU A 39 -6.83 5.35 -0.71
C LEU A 39 -7.73 6.59 -0.96
N LEU A 40 -7.26 7.54 -1.77
CA LEU A 40 -8.08 8.65 -2.24
C LEU A 40 -9.15 8.22 -3.25
N ASP A 41 -9.02 7.09 -3.92
CA ASP A 41 -10.01 6.59 -4.88
C ASP A 41 -11.29 6.12 -4.16
N ILE A 42 -11.21 5.85 -2.85
CA ILE A 42 -12.38 5.59 -2.00
C ILE A 42 -12.86 6.84 -1.24
N ALA A 43 -12.23 8.01 -1.46
CA ALA A 43 -12.67 9.25 -0.83
C ALA A 43 -14.10 9.60 -1.27
N GLY A 44 -14.98 9.88 -0.31
CA GLY A 44 -16.40 10.16 -0.59
C GLY A 44 -17.26 8.93 -0.91
N SER A 45 -16.69 7.72 -1.00
CA SER A 45 -17.47 6.49 -1.23
C SER A 45 -18.30 6.02 -0.03
N GLY A 46 -18.11 6.63 1.15
CA GLY A 46 -18.70 6.17 2.41
C GLY A 46 -18.06 4.91 2.99
N THR A 47 -17.03 4.34 2.34
CA THR A 47 -16.33 3.14 2.81
C THR A 47 -15.65 3.34 4.17
N VAL A 48 -15.16 4.56 4.44
CA VAL A 48 -14.64 4.94 5.76
C VAL A 48 -15.73 5.71 6.49
N THR A 49 -16.31 5.11 7.54
CA THR A 49 -17.38 5.70 8.34
C THR A 49 -16.83 6.32 9.63
N GLU A 50 -17.58 7.26 10.21
CA GLU A 50 -17.23 7.81 11.54
C GLU A 50 -17.19 6.73 12.62
N GLU A 51 -18.12 5.77 12.57
CA GLU A 51 -18.16 4.66 13.52
C GLU A 51 -16.92 3.78 13.39
N GLY A 52 -16.55 3.38 12.16
CA GLY A 52 -15.34 2.62 11.91
C GLY A 52 -14.08 3.36 12.35
N TRP A 53 -14.04 4.69 12.16
CA TRP A 53 -12.96 5.54 12.65
C TRP A 53 -12.85 5.53 14.18
N ARG A 54 -13.98 5.65 14.89
CA ARG A 54 -14.02 5.58 16.36
C ARG A 54 -13.56 4.22 16.87
N MET A 55 -14.03 3.12 16.26
CA MET A 55 -13.59 1.77 16.60
C MET A 55 -12.08 1.60 16.44
N LEU A 56 -11.51 2.11 15.34
CA LEU A 56 -10.08 2.07 15.09
C LEU A 56 -9.27 2.82 16.16
N LEU A 57 -9.75 4.01 16.57
CA LEU A 57 -9.10 4.80 17.62
C LEU A 57 -9.12 4.07 18.97
N GLU A 58 -10.23 3.44 19.32
CA GLU A 58 -10.34 2.68 20.56
C GLU A 58 -9.41 1.46 20.56
N TYR A 59 -9.40 0.70 19.46
CA TYR A 59 -8.49 -0.43 19.28
C TYR A 59 -7.02 -0.01 19.44
N LYS A 60 -6.61 1.13 18.86
CA LYS A 60 -5.24 1.64 18.99
C LYS A 60 -4.86 1.98 20.43
N LYS A 61 -5.79 2.52 21.24
CA LYS A 61 -5.52 2.82 22.65
C LYS A 61 -5.29 1.56 23.46
N GLU A 62 -6.12 0.54 23.26
CA GLU A 62 -5.98 -0.74 23.96
C GLU A 62 -4.69 -1.46 23.55
N MET A 63 -4.36 -1.46 22.26
CA MET A 63 -3.10 -2.01 21.77
C MET A 63 -1.88 -1.30 22.35
N ALA A 64 -1.91 0.03 22.49
CA ALA A 64 -0.80 0.77 23.07
C ALA A 64 -0.50 0.37 24.53
N LYS A 65 -1.54 0.03 25.31
CA LYS A 65 -1.39 -0.49 26.67
C LYS A 65 -0.73 -1.88 26.66
N ALA A 66 -1.27 -2.77 25.83
CA ALA A 66 -0.76 -4.14 25.70
C ALA A 66 0.70 -4.15 25.19
N ASP A 67 1.04 -3.28 24.25
CA ASP A 67 2.40 -3.13 23.73
C ASP A 67 3.35 -2.59 24.81
N ALA A 68 2.92 -1.63 25.63
CA ALA A 68 3.73 -1.11 26.74
C ALA A 68 3.99 -2.16 27.82
N GLU A 69 2.98 -2.96 28.18
CA GLU A 69 3.12 -4.09 29.10
C GLU A 69 4.10 -5.13 28.55
N ARG A 70 3.91 -5.54 27.29
CA ARG A 70 4.80 -6.48 26.62
C ARG A 70 6.24 -5.98 26.52
N PHE A 71 6.42 -4.68 26.28
CA PHE A 71 7.76 -4.08 26.22
C PHE A 71 8.44 -4.08 27.60
N LYS A 72 7.67 -3.86 28.67
CA LYS A 72 8.17 -3.96 30.04
C LYS A 72 8.63 -5.38 30.38
N GLU A 73 7.83 -6.39 30.04
CA GLU A 73 8.19 -7.80 30.24
C GLU A 73 9.48 -8.20 29.51
N ILE A 74 9.65 -7.72 28.27
CA ILE A 74 10.87 -7.96 27.48
C ILE A 74 12.08 -7.31 28.15
N LEU A 75 11.95 -6.07 28.66
CA LEU A 75 13.05 -5.40 29.36
C LEU A 75 13.47 -6.14 30.64
N GLU A 76 12.51 -6.65 31.41
CA GLU A 76 12.78 -7.38 32.65
C GLU A 76 13.45 -8.75 32.40
N THR A 77 13.17 -9.39 31.25
CA THR A 77 13.77 -10.69 30.88
C THR A 77 15.17 -10.57 30.24
N MET A 78 15.63 -9.35 29.93
CA MET A 78 16.97 -9.08 29.39
C MET A 78 18.02 -8.72 30.45
N GLN A 79 17.65 -8.64 31.73
CA GLN A 79 18.55 -8.44 32.88
C GLN A 79 18.97 -9.78 33.50
#